data_AF-A0A375ISE8-F1
#
_entry.id   AF-A0A375ISE8-F1
#
_cell.length_a   1.000
_cell.length_b   1.000
_cell.length_c   1.000
_cell.angle_alpha   90.00
_cell.angle_beta   90.00
_cell.angle_gamma   90.00
#
_symmetry.space_group_name_H-M   'P 1'
#
loop_
_entity.id
_entity.type
_entity.pdbx_description
1 polymer ?
#
loop_
_entity_poly.entity_id
_entity_poly.type
_entity_poly.pdbx_seq_one_letter_code
_entity_poly.pdbx_strand_id
1 'polypeptide(L)'
;MSPTPRPRHRTAAEPPPTNMPETPPSRPPRRLLPDCEEVHHLTMKSLDLPLSWAERLRMRSHLAICDACTRFSAQMRTLREAMHRLGRDE
;
A
#
# COMPACT_ATOMS: atom_id res chain seq x y z
N MET A 1 51.21 23.04 -30.96
CA MET A 1 50.58 21.94 -30.18
C MET A 1 49.27 22.45 -29.63
N SER A 2 48.17 22.17 -30.33
CA SER A 2 46.83 22.64 -29.99
C SER A 2 46.06 21.50 -29.33
N PRO A 3 45.46 21.67 -28.14
CA PRO A 3 44.64 20.62 -27.54
C PRO A 3 43.27 20.57 -28.24
N THR A 4 42.94 19.39 -28.75
CA THR A 4 41.63 19.06 -29.34
C THR A 4 40.53 19.17 -28.27
N PRO A 5 39.35 19.75 -28.56
CA PRO A 5 38.24 19.75 -27.62
C PRO A 5 37.61 18.35 -27.51
N ARG A 6 37.41 17.88 -26.27
CA ARG A 6 36.65 16.66 -25.95
C ARG A 6 35.14 16.87 -26.24
N PRO A 7 34.43 15.87 -26.79
CA PRO A 7 32.97 15.95 -26.89
C PRO A 7 32.34 15.82 -25.50
N ARG A 8 31.43 16.75 -25.17
CA ARG A 8 30.59 16.65 -23.97
C ARG A 8 29.57 15.55 -24.20
N HIS A 9 29.65 14.48 -23.42
CA HIS A 9 28.59 13.47 -23.36
C HIS A 9 27.29 14.15 -22.96
N ARG A 10 26.31 14.02 -23.86
CA ARG A 10 24.91 14.42 -23.71
C ARG A 10 24.38 13.80 -22.41
N THR A 11 24.05 14.63 -21.42
CA THR A 11 23.33 14.21 -20.23
C THR A 11 22.05 13.52 -20.68
N ALA A 12 21.88 12.27 -20.24
CA ALA A 12 20.67 11.50 -20.43
C ALA A 12 19.49 12.35 -19.97
N ALA A 13 18.51 12.50 -20.86
CA ALA A 13 17.21 13.02 -20.50
C ALA A 13 16.69 12.22 -19.29
N GLU A 14 16.25 12.90 -18.25
CA GLU A 14 15.36 12.31 -17.25
C GLU A 14 14.26 11.54 -17.99
N PRO A 15 13.98 10.28 -17.64
CA PRO A 15 12.81 9.61 -18.18
C PRO A 15 11.57 10.43 -17.77
N PRO A 16 10.57 10.61 -18.66
CA PRO A 16 9.31 11.24 -18.29
C PRO A 16 8.70 10.48 -17.10
N PRO A 17 7.94 11.14 -16.20
CA PRO A 17 7.21 10.42 -15.17
C PRO A 17 6.34 9.39 -15.88
N THR A 18 6.68 8.10 -15.70
CA THR A 18 5.82 7.01 -16.16
C THR A 18 4.50 7.23 -15.45
N ASN A 19 3.53 7.70 -16.22
CA ASN A 19 2.12 7.69 -15.92
C ASN A 19 1.81 6.34 -15.27
N MET A 20 1.68 6.31 -13.94
CA MET A 20 1.10 5.13 -13.32
C MET A 20 -0.34 5.12 -13.83
N PRO A 21 -0.81 4.03 -14.46
CA PRO A 21 -2.24 3.91 -14.67
C PRO A 21 -2.86 3.98 -13.27
N GLU A 22 -3.66 5.02 -13.04
CA GLU A 22 -4.61 5.09 -11.94
C GLU A 22 -5.34 3.76 -11.93
N THR A 23 -4.92 2.85 -11.06
CA THR A 23 -5.48 1.51 -11.05
C THR A 23 -6.92 1.69 -10.56
N PRO A 24 -7.95 1.43 -11.39
CA PRO A 24 -9.32 1.57 -10.95
C PRO A 24 -9.50 0.68 -9.71
N PRO A 25 -10.31 1.08 -8.70
CA PRO A 25 -10.51 0.26 -7.52
C PRO A 25 -11.00 -1.11 -7.98
N SER A 26 -10.11 -2.09 -7.93
CA SER A 26 -10.35 -3.46 -8.32
C SER A 26 -11.48 -3.94 -7.44
N ARG A 27 -12.70 -4.00 -7.98
CA ARG A 27 -13.81 -4.70 -7.33
C ARG A 27 -13.35 -6.15 -7.26
N PRO A 28 -13.03 -6.67 -6.06
CA PRO A 28 -12.55 -8.04 -5.99
C PRO A 28 -13.68 -8.98 -6.44
N PRO A 29 -13.33 -10.10 -7.08
CA PRO A 29 -14.31 -11.12 -7.42
C PRO A 29 -15.08 -11.49 -6.15
N ARG A 30 -16.41 -11.65 -6.24
CA ARG A 30 -17.28 -12.01 -5.09
C ARG A 30 -16.98 -13.43 -4.60
N ARG A 31 -15.83 -13.65 -3.97
CA ARG A 31 -15.50 -14.86 -3.23
C ARG A 31 -15.95 -14.66 -1.79
N LEU A 32 -16.62 -15.67 -1.24
CA LEU A 32 -17.16 -15.65 0.12
C LEU A 32 -16.06 -15.65 1.20
N LEU A 33 -14.89 -16.22 0.88
CA LEU A 33 -13.66 -16.04 1.64
C LEU A 33 -12.72 -15.12 0.86
N PRO A 34 -12.35 -13.94 1.40
CA PRO A 34 -11.29 -13.15 0.81
C PRO A 34 -9.96 -13.91 0.94
N ASP A 35 -9.07 -13.72 -0.03
CA ASP A 35 -7.70 -14.24 0.02
C ASP A 35 -6.81 -13.35 0.92
N CYS A 36 -5.62 -13.84 1.26
CA CYS A 36 -4.60 -13.08 1.99
C CYS A 36 -4.34 -11.71 1.32
N GLU A 37 -4.27 -11.65 0.00
CA GLU A 37 -4.05 -10.40 -0.75
C GLU A 37 -5.18 -9.38 -0.49
N GLU A 38 -6.43 -9.83 -0.56
CA GLU A 38 -7.58 -8.95 -0.34
C GLU A 38 -7.64 -8.46 1.11
N VAL A 39 -7.26 -9.30 2.07
CA VAL A 39 -7.15 -8.91 3.49
C VAL A 39 -6.04 -7.90 3.69
N HIS A 40 -4.90 -8.05 3.02
CA HIS A 40 -3.82 -7.06 3.06
C HIS A 40 -4.30 -5.72 2.51
N HIS A 41 -5.00 -5.75 1.38
CA HIS A 41 -5.57 -4.55 0.77
C HIS A 41 -6.61 -3.89 1.68
N LEU A 42 -7.52 -4.66 2.29
CA LEU A 42 -8.48 -4.16 3.27
C LEU A 42 -7.81 -3.61 4.52
N THR A 43 -6.73 -4.24 4.99
CA THR A 43 -5.95 -3.79 6.15
C THR A 43 -5.30 -2.44 5.86
N MET A 44 -4.63 -2.30 4.71
CA MET A 44 -4.04 -1.03 4.30
C MET A 44 -5.11 0.04 4.09
N LYS A 45 -6.20 -0.29 3.39
CA LYS A 45 -7.35 0.61 3.22
C LYS A 45 -7.91 1.07 4.56
N SER A 46 -7.92 0.22 5.59
CA SER A 46 -8.39 0.59 6.94
C SER A 46 -7.51 1.61 7.67
N LEU A 47 -6.25 1.75 7.26
CA LEU A 47 -5.34 2.77 7.76
C LEU A 47 -5.68 4.13 7.14
N ASP A 48 -5.98 4.20 5.85
CA ASP A 48 -6.29 5.50 5.24
C ASP A 48 -7.77 5.89 5.42
N LEU A 49 -8.67 4.92 5.24
CA LEU A 49 -10.11 5.12 5.11
C LEU A 49 -10.90 4.17 6.02
N PRO A 50 -12.05 4.60 6.56
CA PRO A 50 -12.92 3.69 7.29
C PRO A 50 -13.49 2.62 6.35
N LEU A 51 -13.25 1.35 6.68
CA LEU A 51 -13.89 0.22 5.98
C LEU A 51 -15.40 0.21 6.23
N SER A 52 -16.17 -0.19 5.21
CA SER A 52 -17.59 -0.49 5.35
C SER A 52 -17.82 -1.74 6.22
N TRP A 53 -19.03 -1.88 6.76
CA TRP A 53 -19.39 -3.04 7.59
C TRP A 53 -19.15 -4.39 6.91
N ALA A 54 -19.50 -4.51 5.62
CA ALA A 54 -19.29 -5.73 4.85
C ALA A 54 -17.80 -6.04 4.60
N GLU A 55 -16.97 -5.02 4.38
CA GLU A 55 -15.51 -5.18 4.24
C GLU A 55 -14.88 -5.62 5.57
N ARG A 56 -15.32 -5.04 6.70
CA ARG A 56 -14.86 -5.47 8.03
C ARG A 56 -15.20 -6.93 8.30
N LEU A 57 -16.41 -7.37 7.94
CA LEU A 57 -16.82 -8.75 8.17
C LEU A 57 -15.98 -9.74 7.32
N ARG A 58 -15.75 -9.40 6.04
CA ARG A 58 -14.87 -10.17 5.15
C ARG A 58 -13.44 -10.24 5.67
N MET A 59 -12.88 -9.11 6.10
CA MET A 59 -11.54 -9.09 6.67
C MET A 59 -11.46 -10.00 7.91
N ARG A 60 -12.42 -9.87 8.84
CA ARG A 60 -12.44 -10.67 10.07
C ARG A 60 -12.63 -12.17 9.83
N SER A 61 -13.39 -12.58 8.81
CA SER A 61 -13.58 -14.00 8.52
C SER A 61 -12.28 -14.69 8.11
N HIS A 62 -11.41 -14.01 7.36
CA HIS A 62 -10.10 -14.56 6.99
C HIS A 62 -9.07 -14.48 8.13
N LEU A 63 -9.07 -13.39 8.92
CA LEU A 63 -8.20 -13.31 10.10
C LEU A 63 -8.46 -14.45 11.10
N ALA A 64 -9.71 -14.95 11.18
CA ALA A 64 -10.04 -16.08 12.06
C ALA A 64 -9.39 -17.41 11.63
N ILE A 65 -8.97 -17.56 10.37
CA ILE A 65 -8.43 -18.82 9.82
C ILE A 65 -6.95 -18.73 9.43
N CYS A 66 -6.38 -17.52 9.34
CA CYS A 66 -5.03 -17.29 8.85
C CYS A 66 -4.21 -16.47 9.87
N ASP A 67 -3.27 -17.16 10.54
CA ASP A 67 -2.39 -16.53 11.53
C ASP A 67 -1.46 -15.47 10.93
N ALA A 68 -0.98 -15.69 9.70
CA ALA A 68 -0.09 -14.73 9.03
C ALA A 68 -0.77 -13.37 8.86
N CYS A 69 -2.00 -13.37 8.35
CA CYS A 69 -2.79 -12.16 8.18
C CYS A 69 -3.17 -11.52 9.53
N THR A 70 -3.42 -12.33 10.57
CA THR A 70 -3.71 -11.83 11.92
C THR A 70 -2.51 -11.09 12.53
N ARG A 71 -1.30 -11.63 12.40
CA ARG A 71 -0.08 -10.95 12.84
C ARG A 71 0.15 -9.65 12.08
N PHE A 72 -0.02 -9.66 10.76
CA PHE A 72 0.10 -8.47 9.93
C PHE A 72 -0.88 -7.36 10.35
N SER A 73 -2.16 -7.70 10.55
CA SER A 73 -3.18 -6.75 10.99
C SER A 73 -2.85 -6.14 12.37
N ALA A 74 -2.32 -6.95 13.29
CA ALA A 74 -1.88 -6.48 14.60
C ALA A 74 -0.68 -5.51 14.53
N GLN A 75 0.30 -5.78 13.65
CA GLN A 75 1.43 -4.88 13.40
C GLN A 75 0.95 -3.52 12.89
N MET A 76 0.06 -3.52 11.89
CA MET A 76 -0.48 -2.28 11.32
C MET A 76 -1.29 -1.46 12.32
N ARG A 77 -2.06 -2.12 13.19
CA ARG A 77 -2.75 -1.45 14.30
C ARG A 77 -1.80 -0.80 15.29
N THR A 78 -0.72 -1.50 15.63
CA THR A 78 0.31 -0.98 16.55
C THR A 78 0.96 0.27 15.97
N LEU A 79 1.31 0.24 14.68
CA LEU A 79 1.86 1.39 13.97
C LEU A 79 0.88 2.57 13.98
N ARG A 80 -0.40 2.33 13.66
CA ARG A 80 -1.43 3.38 13.67
C ARG A 80 -1.60 4.02 15.03
N GLU A 81 -1.64 3.22 16.09
CA GLU A 81 -1.78 3.73 17.46
C GLU A 81 -0.57 4.59 17.84
N ALA A 82 0.65 4.15 17.53
CA ALA A 82 1.86 4.92 17.77
C ALA A 82 1.83 6.28 17.03
N MET A 83 1.46 6.28 15.75
CA MET A 83 1.32 7.52 14.97
C MET A 83 0.24 8.43 15.55
N HIS A 84 -0.88 7.87 15.98
CA HIS A 84 -1.99 8.65 16.53
C HIS A 84 -1.67 9.25 17.89
N ARG A 85 -0.82 8.60 18.69
CA ARG A 85 -0.29 9.15 19.94
C ARG A 85 0.70 10.28 19.68
N LEU A 86 1.64 10.08 18.76
CA LEU A 86 2.61 11.13 18.39
C LEU A 86 1.92 12.41 17.91
N GLY A 87 0.92 12.30 17.03
CA GLY A 87 0.17 13.47 16.55
C GLY A 87 -0.82 14.08 17.56
N ARG A 88 -0.89 13.55 18.79
CA ARG A 88 -1.64 14.14 19.91
C ARG A 88 -0.75 14.87 20.92
N ASP A 89 0.56 14.64 20.85
CA ASP A 89 1.55 15.25 21.74
C ASP A 89 2.12 16.56 21.14
N GLU A 90 1.47 17.12 20.11
CA GLU A 90 1.70 18.43 19.47
C GLU A 90 0.47 19.35 19.63
#